data_AF-A0A1F9YFV0-F1
#
_entry.id   AF-A0A1F9YFV0-F1
#
_cell.length_a   1.000
_cell.length_b   1.000
_cell.length_c   1.000
_cell.angle_alpha   90.00
_cell.angle_beta   90.00
_cell.angle_gamma   90.00
#
_symmetry.space_group_name_H-M   'P 1'
#
loop_
_entity.id
_entity.type
_entity.pdbx_description
1 polymer ?
#
loop_
_entity_poly.entity_id
_entity_poly.type
_entity_poly.pdbx_seq_one_letter_code
_entity_poly.pdbx_strand_id
1 'polypeptide(L)'
;MGTAKRGESLMPVEDPNLGRVMMRISDDLDEEGLMQVARLTGGKYWRATSLAELRAVYDEIDRLEKTKVKLPETVSRADLYRIPVLAAALLLLLEALLAQGLLLRWP
;
A
#
# COMPACT_ATOMS: atom_id res chain seq x y z
N MET A 1 -10.20 14.60 6.11
CA MET A 1 -11.29 13.83 5.48
C MET A 1 -12.13 14.80 4.67
N GLY A 2 -12.00 14.80 3.34
CA GLY A 2 -12.77 15.68 2.46
C GLY A 2 -14.00 14.92 1.94
N THR A 3 -15.19 15.37 2.30
CA THR A 3 -16.43 14.92 1.68
C THR A 3 -16.67 15.83 0.47
N ALA A 4 -16.68 15.27 -0.73
CA ALA A 4 -17.15 15.99 -1.91
C ALA A 4 -18.66 16.21 -1.74
N LYS A 5 -19.01 17.33 -1.11
CA LYS A 5 -20.39 17.74 -0.90
C LYS A 5 -20.83 18.46 -2.17
N ARG A 6 -21.96 18.03 -2.73
CA ARG A 6 -22.58 18.57 -3.94
C ARG A 6 -22.60 20.12 -3.91
N GLY A 7 -22.07 20.76 -4.94
CA GLY A 7 -22.10 22.21 -5.09
C GLY A 7 -21.06 22.72 -6.09
N GLU A 8 -21.38 23.83 -6.75
CA GLU A 8 -20.48 24.51 -7.69
C GLU A 8 -19.10 24.72 -7.07
N SER A 9 -18.07 24.25 -7.76
CA SER A 9 -16.69 24.41 -7.34
C SER A 9 -16.09 25.62 -8.05
N LEU A 10 -15.46 26.51 -7.27
CA LEU A 10 -14.71 27.63 -7.82
C LEU A 10 -13.36 27.12 -8.32
N MET A 11 -13.19 27.04 -9.63
CA MET A 11 -11.92 26.67 -10.23
C MET A 11 -11.27 27.88 -10.91
N PRO A 12 -9.95 28.09 -10.74
CA PRO A 12 -9.21 29.08 -11.52
C PRO A 12 -9.09 28.57 -12.95
N VAL A 13 -9.74 29.26 -13.89
CA VAL A 13 -9.66 28.99 -15.33
C VAL A 13 -8.84 30.09 -15.97
N GLU A 14 -7.98 29.72 -16.91
CA GLU A 14 -7.15 30.67 -17.64
C GLU A 14 -7.93 31.19 -18.85
N ASP A 15 -8.39 32.44 -18.77
CA ASP A 15 -9.10 33.13 -19.85
C ASP A 15 -8.08 33.83 -20.76
N PRO A 16 -8.09 33.57 -22.09
CA PRO A 16 -7.15 34.19 -23.03
C PRO A 16 -7.13 35.72 -23.02
N ASN A 17 -8.21 36.36 -22.58
CA ASN A 17 -8.36 37.81 -22.58
C ASN A 17 -8.25 38.44 -21.18
N LEU A 18 -8.67 37.74 -20.12
CA LEU A 18 -8.74 38.27 -18.75
C LEU A 18 -7.73 37.66 -17.77
N GLY A 19 -6.91 36.70 -18.21
CA GLY A 19 -5.98 35.99 -17.33
C GLY A 19 -6.71 35.00 -16.41
N ARG A 20 -6.19 34.74 -15.21
CA ARG A 20 -6.78 33.74 -14.31
C ARG A 20 -8.06 34.28 -13.67
N VAL A 21 -9.21 33.75 -14.08
CA VAL A 21 -10.53 34.12 -13.56
C VAL A 21 -11.11 32.94 -12.78
N MET A 22 -11.70 33.23 -11.61
CA MET A 22 -12.42 32.21 -10.83
C MET A 22 -13.80 32.00 -11.45
N MET A 23 -14.00 30.85 -12.08
CA MET A 23 -15.28 30.48 -12.67
C MET A 23 -15.98 29.44 -11.78
N ARG A 24 -17.30 29.60 -11.61
CA ARG A 24 -18.14 28.57 -11.02
C ARG A 24 -18.35 27.50 -12.08
N ILE A 25 -17.69 26.36 -11.91
CA ILE A 25 -17.97 25.18 -12.72
C ILE A 25 -18.99 24.37 -11.95
N SER A 26 -20.14 24.09 -12.59
CA SER A 26 -21.09 23.11 -12.08
C SER A 26 -20.36 21.77 -12.02
N ASP A 27 -20.23 21.20 -10.83
CA ASP A 27 -19.69 19.86 -10.59
C ASP A 27 -20.70 18.78 -11.01
N ASP A 28 -21.47 19.05 -12.07
CA ASP A 28 -22.38 18.12 -12.69
C ASP A 28 -21.52 17.10 -13.43
N LEU A 29 -21.14 16.06 -12.68
CA LEU A 29 -20.48 14.87 -13.19
C LEU A 29 -21.18 14.43 -14.48
N ASP A 30 -20.44 14.32 -15.58
CA ASP A 30 -20.98 13.85 -16.87
C ASP A 30 -21.28 12.35 -16.79
N GLU A 31 -22.47 12.04 -16.29
CA GLU A 31 -22.97 10.67 -16.14
C GLU A 31 -23.14 9.99 -17.50
N GLU A 32 -23.48 10.74 -18.55
CA GLU A 32 -23.66 10.20 -19.89
C GLU A 32 -22.33 9.70 -20.47
N GLY A 33 -21.27 10.50 -20.36
CA GLY A 33 -19.92 10.11 -20.78
C GLY A 33 -19.41 8.89 -20.01
N LEU A 34 -19.58 8.87 -18.68
CA LEU A 34 -19.17 7.75 -17.83
C LEU A 34 -19.95 6.47 -18.13
N MET A 35 -21.26 6.57 -18.42
CA MET A 35 -22.07 5.44 -18.87
C MET A 35 -21.61 4.90 -20.22
N GLN A 36 -21.20 5.77 -21.16
CA GLN A 36 -20.66 5.33 -22.45
C GLN A 36 -19.35 4.56 -22.26
N VAL A 37 -18.44 5.05 -21.43
CA VAL A 37 -17.17 4.35 -21.13
C VAL A 37 -17.43 2.97 -20.51
N ALA A 38 -18.36 2.88 -19.56
CA ALA A 38 -18.75 1.60 -18.96
C ALA A 38 -19.31 0.62 -20.02
N ARG A 39 -20.17 1.10 -20.93
CA ARG A 39 -20.69 0.27 -22.03
C ARG A 39 -19.60 -0.20 -22.99
N LEU A 40 -18.69 0.69 -23.39
CA LEU A 40 -17.59 0.39 -24.32
C LEU A 40 -16.60 -0.63 -23.74
N THR A 41 -16.34 -0.56 -22.44
CA THR A 41 -15.39 -1.44 -21.75
C THR A 41 -16.03 -2.73 -21.22
N GLY A 42 -17.37 -2.87 -21.31
CA GLY A 42 -18.12 -3.96 -20.70
C GLY A 42 -18.17 -3.89 -19.17
N GLY A 43 -17.75 -2.77 -18.58
CA GLY A 43 -17.87 -2.49 -17.14
C GLY A 43 -19.28 -2.06 -16.75
N LYS A 44 -19.48 -1.81 -15.45
CA LYS A 44 -20.73 -1.23 -14.93
C LYS A 44 -20.43 0.17 -14.38
N TYR A 45 -21.39 1.08 -14.55
CA TYR A 45 -21.36 2.40 -13.95
C TYR A 45 -22.09 2.35 -12.61
N TRP A 46 -21.48 2.90 -11.56
CA TRP A 46 -22.11 3.06 -10.25
C TRP A 46 -21.94 4.50 -9.78
N ARG A 47 -23.05 5.12 -9.37
CA ARG A 47 -23.04 6.43 -8.75
C ARG A 47 -23.15 6.28 -7.24
N ALA A 48 -22.02 6.33 -6.54
CA ALA A 48 -22.00 6.33 -5.08
C ALA A 48 -22.14 7.76 -4.56
N THR A 49 -23.32 8.13 -4.09
CA THR A 49 -23.60 9.45 -3.49
C THR A 49 -23.39 9.47 -1.98
N SER A 50 -23.20 8.31 -1.37
CA SER A 50 -22.97 8.12 0.05
C SER A 50 -21.84 7.12 0.32
N LEU A 51 -21.22 7.22 1.51
CA LEU A 51 -20.16 6.30 1.93
C LEU A 51 -20.65 4.84 2.03
N ALA A 52 -21.94 4.65 2.32
CA ALA A 52 -22.57 3.34 2.40
C ALA A 52 -22.74 2.72 1.00
N GLU A 53 -23.18 3.50 0.02
CA GLU A 53 -23.25 3.06 -1.38
C GLU A 53 -21.87 2.72 -1.93
N LEU A 54 -20.85 3.54 -1.61
CA LEU A 54 -19.48 3.26 -2.03
C LEU A 54 -18.99 1.91 -1.52
N ARG A 55 -19.22 1.61 -0.23
CA ARG A 55 -18.87 0.30 0.35
C ARG A 55 -19.58 -0.86 -0.35
N ALA A 56 -20.87 -0.72 -0.62
CA ALA A 56 -21.64 -1.76 -1.32
C ALA A 56 -21.12 -2.02 -2.75
N VAL A 57 -20.65 -0.98 -3.46
CA VAL A 57 -20.02 -1.12 -4.77
C VAL A 57 -18.70 -1.89 -4.65
N TYR A 58 -17.86 -1.56 -3.68
CA TYR A 58 -16.60 -2.28 -3.44
C TYR A 58 -16.84 -3.74 -3.06
N ASP A 59 -17.85 -4.03 -2.21
CA ASP A 59 -18.20 -5.40 -1.83
C ASP A 59 -18.66 -6.24 -3.04
N GLU A 60 -19.35 -5.63 -4.02
CA GLU A 60 -19.75 -6.31 -5.25
C GLU A 60 -18.57 -6.55 -6.19
N ILE A 61 -17.63 -5.61 -6.27
CA ILE A 61 -16.38 -5.78 -7.05
C ILE A 61 -15.55 -6.93 -6.45
N ASP A 62 -15.41 -6.98 -5.12
CA ASP A 62 -14.68 -8.04 -4.40
C ASP A 62 -15.30 -9.42 -4.62
N ARG A 63 -16.64 -9.51 -4.72
CA ARG A 63 -17.35 -10.76 -5.06
C ARG A 63 -17.07 -11.26 -6.48
N LEU A 64 -16.73 -10.38 -7.42
CA LEU A 64 -16.46 -10.71 -8.81
C LEU A 64 -14.98 -11.04 -9.07
N GLU A 65 -14.08 -10.75 -8.13
CA GLU A 65 -12.67 -11.16 -8.20
C GLU A 65 -12.52 -12.67 -7.95
N LYS A 66 -12.21 -13.42 -9.02
CA LYS A 66 -12.00 -14.88 -8.94
C LYS A 66 -10.71 -15.32 -8.26
N THR A 67 -9.85 -14.39 -7.85
CA THR A 67 -8.56 -14.74 -7.25
C THR A 67 -8.28 -13.82 -6.09
N LYS A 68 -8.49 -14.32 -4.86
CA LYS A 68 -7.88 -13.72 -3.67
C LYS A 68 -6.39 -13.60 -3.95
N VAL A 69 -5.89 -12.38 -4.13
CA VAL A 69 -4.45 -12.13 -4.25
C VAL A 69 -3.84 -12.67 -2.96
N LYS A 70 -3.30 -13.88 -3.01
CA LYS A 70 -2.44 -14.41 -1.96
C LYS A 70 -1.17 -13.59 -2.09
N LEU A 71 -1.10 -12.48 -1.35
CA LEU A 71 0.17 -11.80 -1.14
C LEU A 71 1.17 -12.90 -0.75
N PRO A 72 2.35 -12.98 -1.38
CA PRO A 72 3.35 -13.94 -0.95
C PRO A 72 3.58 -13.67 0.54
N GLU A 73 3.27 -14.65 1.39
CA GLU A 73 3.57 -14.54 2.80
C GLU A 73 5.06 -14.22 2.90
N THR A 74 5.38 -13.07 3.52
CA THR A 74 6.76 -12.73 3.85
C THR A 74 7.31 -13.88 4.68
N VAL A 75 8.07 -14.77 4.04
CA VAL A 75 8.64 -15.93 4.69
C VAL A 75 9.64 -15.40 5.73
N SER A 76 9.23 -15.37 6.98
CA SER A 76 10.09 -14.97 8.09
C SER A 76 11.18 -16.02 8.24
N ARG A 77 12.34 -15.76 7.64
CA ARG A 77 13.49 -16.64 7.74
C ARG A 77 14.11 -16.45 9.12
N ALA A 78 13.92 -17.43 10.00
CA ALA A 78 14.59 -17.45 11.29
C ALA A 78 16.08 -17.74 11.10
N ASP A 79 16.92 -16.83 11.57
CA ASP A 79 18.38 -16.95 11.50
C ASP A 79 18.91 -17.90 12.58
N LEU A 80 19.03 -19.19 12.23
CA LEU A 80 19.59 -20.23 13.13
C LEU A 80 21.12 -20.16 13.29
N TYR A 81 21.82 -19.24 12.61
CA TYR A 81 23.29 -19.15 12.65
C TYR A 81 23.84 -18.69 14.01
N ARG A 82 23.00 -18.11 14.87
CA ARG A 82 23.44 -17.56 16.17
C ARG A 82 23.99 -18.64 17.11
N ILE A 83 23.40 -19.83 17.11
CA ILE A 83 23.80 -20.96 17.97
C ILE A 83 25.21 -21.47 17.60
N PRO A 84 25.50 -21.87 16.34
CA PRO A 84 26.83 -22.35 15.99
C PRO A 84 27.91 -21.26 16.13
N VAL A 85 27.60 -19.99 15.86
CA VAL A 85 28.56 -18.88 16.04
C VAL A 85 28.93 -18.69 17.51
N LEU A 86 27.96 -18.69 18.43
CA LEU A 86 28.24 -18.58 19.86
C LEU A 86 29.02 -19.79 20.37
N ALA A 87 28.68 -21.01 19.92
CA ALA A 87 29.41 -22.21 20.30
C ALA A 87 30.88 -22.15 19.86
N ALA A 88 31.15 -21.73 18.62
CA ALA A 88 32.50 -21.57 18.09
C ALA A 88 33.30 -20.51 18.86
N ALA A 89 32.70 -19.35 19.16
CA ALA A 89 33.33 -18.29 19.94
C ALA A 89 33.71 -18.77 21.36
N LEU A 90 32.85 -19.57 21.99
CA LEU A 90 33.08 -20.09 23.34
C LEU A 90 34.17 -21.16 23.35
N LEU A 91 34.23 -22.02 22.32
CA LEU A 91 35.31 -22.98 22.10
C LEU A 91 36.67 -22.29 21.92
N LEU A 92 36.74 -21.24 21.11
CA LEU A 92 37.96 -20.46 20.90
C LEU A 92 38.44 -19.76 22.18
N LEU A 93 37.51 -19.20 22.96
CA LEU A 93 37.83 -18.62 24.27
C LEU A 93 38.37 -19.69 25.24
N LEU A 94 37.75 -20.86 25.27
CA LEU A 94 38.18 -21.97 26.10
C LEU A 94 39.59 -22.44 25.69
N GLU A 95 39.83 -22.62 24.41
CA GLU A 95 41.15 -22.97 23.86
C GLU A 95 42.20 -21.93 24.25
N ALA A 96 41.91 -20.64 24.10
CA ALA A 96 42.85 -19.57 24.47
C ALA A 96 43.17 -19.56 25.96
N LEU A 97 42.18 -19.78 26.82
CA LEU A 97 42.35 -19.87 28.28
C LEU A 97 43.15 -21.11 28.67
N LEU A 98 42.88 -22.26 28.05
CA LEU A 98 43.66 -23.48 28.27
C LEU A 98 45.08 -23.32 27.76
N ALA A 99 45.28 -22.75 26.57
CA ALA A 99 46.60 -22.51 26.00
C ALA A 99 47.42 -21.60 26.91
N GLN A 100 46.86 -20.50 27.41
CA GLN A 100 47.53 -19.63 28.38
C GLN A 100 47.79 -20.31 29.72
N GLY A 101 46.83 -21.10 30.23
CA GLY A 101 46.96 -21.85 31.48
C GLY A 101 47.93 -23.03 31.41
N LEU A 102 48.12 -23.62 30.23
CA LEU A 102 49.10 -24.68 29.97
C LEU A 102 50.49 -24.08 29.70
N LEU A 103 50.60 -22.96 28.97
CA LEU A 103 51.87 -22.25 28.73
C LEU A 103 52.45 -21.64 30.01
N LEU A 104 51.61 -21.18 30.96
CA LEU A 104 52.09 -20.66 32.26
C LEU A 104 52.46 -21.77 33.26
N ARG A 105 52.06 -23.02 33.02
CA ARG A 105 52.30 -24.15 33.93
C ARG A 105 53.41 -25.09 33.48
N TRP A 106 54.05 -24.82 32.34
CA TRP A 106 55.27 -25.53 31.93
C TRP A 106 56.49 -24.59 32.07
N PRO A 107 57.50 -24.93 32.89
CA PRO A 107 58.78 -24.22 32.91
C PRO A 107 59.59 -24.40 31.63
#